data_AF-A0A1C5RQA2-F1
#
_entry.id   AF-A0A1C5RQA2-F1
#
_cell.length_a   1.000
_cell.length_b   1.000
_cell.length_c   1.000
_cell.angle_alpha   90.00
_cell.angle_beta   90.00
_cell.angle_gamma   90.00
#
_symmetry.space_group_name_H-M   'P 1'
#
loop_
_entity.id
_entity.type
_entity.pdbx_description
1 polymer ?
#
loop_
_entity_poly.entity_id
_entity_poly.type
_entity_poly.pdbx_seq_one_letter_code
_entity_poly.pdbx_strand_id
1 'polypeptide(L)'
;MFINIKILKQLMKTTYKSAGLILAQTEDRYYIAGSRWEMDVKKKYIPKQIMAQIIDLAGEVPEIGTRKKYYRLNGKDECCNSDGALTIEPREYVEAEVTNLLLIDAFGIANRVLQVVDHLEIMNNAFILIADPAFVDQENESSISGPFFEGVSILWETNQARFRAWKKEDKKHERLLRELSMIDLSEDPE
;
A
#
# COMPACT_ATOMS: atom_id res chain seq x y z
N MET A 1 3.61 -5.22 13.72
CA MET A 1 2.85 -4.81 12.52
C MET A 1 3.81 -4.81 11.36
N PHE A 2 3.63 -5.69 10.38
CA PHE A 2 4.53 -5.92 9.24
C PHE A 2 4.85 -4.70 8.35
N ILE A 3 4.22 -3.56 8.61
CA ILE A 3 4.31 -2.35 7.82
C ILE A 3 5.52 -1.52 8.22
N ASN A 4 6.40 -1.26 7.26
CA ASN A 4 7.54 -0.36 7.45
C ASN A 4 7.05 1.08 7.74
N ILE A 5 7.22 1.49 8.99
CA ILE A 5 6.70 2.76 9.52
C ILE A 5 7.28 3.97 8.78
N LYS A 6 8.55 3.92 8.37
CA LYS A 6 9.21 5.03 7.68
C LYS A 6 8.58 5.26 6.31
N ILE A 7 8.36 4.19 5.57
CA ILE A 7 7.73 4.24 4.25
C ILE A 7 6.28 4.70 4.37
N LEU A 8 5.50 4.14 5.30
CA LEU A 8 4.11 4.55 5.51
C LEU A 8 3.99 6.05 5.82
N LYS A 9 4.83 6.58 6.73
CA LYS A 9 4.86 8.03 7.03
C LYS A 9 5.15 8.87 5.79
N GLN A 10 6.07 8.43 4.93
CA GLN A 10 6.38 9.12 3.67
C GLN A 10 5.19 9.08 2.69
N LEU A 11 4.51 7.94 2.58
CA LEU A 11 3.31 7.80 1.76
C LEU A 11 2.18 8.72 2.24
N MET A 12 1.92 8.74 3.55
CA MET A 12 0.92 9.62 4.17
C MET A 12 1.21 11.10 3.87
N LYS A 13 2.44 11.57 4.11
CA LYS A 13 2.84 12.96 3.87
C LYS A 13 2.74 13.35 2.40
N THR A 14 3.21 12.48 1.50
CA THR A 14 3.13 12.71 0.05
C THR A 14 1.68 12.79 -0.42
N THR A 15 0.84 11.88 0.07
CA THR A 15 -0.59 11.84 -0.27
C THR A 15 -1.31 13.08 0.23
N TYR A 16 -1.07 13.48 1.49
CA TYR A 16 -1.63 14.68 2.10
C TYR A 16 -1.34 15.97 1.31
N LYS A 17 -0.13 16.08 0.74
CA LYS A 17 0.28 17.23 -0.09
C LYS A 17 -0.20 17.17 -1.55
N SER A 18 -0.83 16.08 -1.97
CA SER A 18 -1.20 15.85 -3.37
C SER A 18 -2.67 15.48 -3.51
N ALA A 19 -2.98 14.19 -3.59
CA ALA A 19 -4.32 13.69 -3.86
C ALA A 19 -5.26 13.73 -2.65
N GLY A 20 -4.72 13.91 -1.43
CA GLY A 20 -5.43 13.91 -0.15
C GLY A 20 -5.47 12.56 0.54
N LEU A 21 -5.18 12.56 1.84
CA LEU A 21 -5.17 11.41 2.73
C LEU A 21 -6.59 11.10 3.21
N ILE A 22 -7.05 9.88 2.99
CA ILE A 22 -8.36 9.43 3.43
C ILE A 22 -8.20 8.68 4.74
N LEU A 23 -9.05 9.03 5.73
CA LEU A 23 -9.12 8.36 7.03
C LEU A 23 -10.56 7.95 7.33
N ALA A 24 -10.71 6.80 7.96
CA ALA A 24 -11.98 6.33 8.52
C ALA A 24 -11.70 5.37 9.69
N GLN A 25 -12.72 5.07 10.48
CA GLN A 25 -12.64 4.02 11.49
C GLN A 25 -13.97 3.26 11.64
N THR A 26 -13.85 1.98 11.96
CA THR A 26 -14.92 1.14 12.49
C THR A 26 -14.81 1.08 14.01
N GLU A 27 -15.57 0.21 14.68
CA GLU A 27 -15.37 -0.05 16.12
C GLU A 27 -13.97 -0.61 16.40
N ASP A 28 -13.45 -1.47 15.51
CA ASP A 28 -12.29 -2.33 15.75
C ASP A 28 -11.07 -2.01 14.87
N ARG A 29 -11.21 -1.22 13.80
CA ARG A 29 -10.13 -0.91 12.85
C ARG A 29 -10.00 0.58 12.52
N TYR A 30 -8.78 0.97 12.19
CA TYR A 30 -8.49 2.21 11.46
C TYR A 30 -8.28 1.90 9.99
N TYR A 31 -8.74 2.80 9.14
CA TYR A 31 -8.50 2.79 7.70
C TYR A 31 -7.75 4.05 7.28
N ILE A 32 -6.70 3.86 6.48
CA ILE A 32 -5.81 4.91 6.00
C ILE A 32 -5.58 4.66 4.52
N ALA A 33 -5.85 5.64 3.66
CA ALA A 33 -5.64 5.48 2.23
C ALA A 33 -5.11 6.73 1.54
N GLY A 34 -4.37 6.50 0.47
CA GLY A 34 -4.04 7.49 -0.53
C GLY A 34 -4.62 7.16 -1.89
N SER A 35 -4.11 7.81 -2.93
CA SER A 35 -4.67 7.69 -4.28
C SER A 35 -4.52 6.30 -4.91
N ARG A 36 -3.47 5.56 -4.53
CA ARG A 36 -3.11 4.26 -5.11
C ARG A 36 -2.67 3.24 -4.06
N TRP A 37 -3.04 3.46 -2.80
CA TRP A 37 -2.79 2.52 -1.73
C TRP A 37 -3.80 2.72 -0.62
N GLU A 38 -4.13 1.64 0.07
CA GLU A 38 -4.97 1.64 1.25
C GLU A 38 -4.40 0.65 2.27
N MET A 39 -4.69 0.91 3.53
CA MET A 39 -4.46 -0.05 4.59
C MET A 39 -5.57 0.01 5.60
N ASP A 40 -5.77 -1.12 6.26
CA ASP A 40 -6.56 -1.20 7.45
C ASP A 40 -5.83 -2.00 8.53
N VAL A 41 -6.00 -1.58 9.78
CA VAL A 41 -5.30 -2.16 10.93
C VAL A 41 -6.22 -2.20 12.14
N LYS A 42 -6.20 -3.31 12.88
CA LYS A 42 -6.91 -3.39 14.16
C LYS A 42 -6.43 -2.31 15.12
N LYS A 43 -7.33 -1.57 15.76
CA LYS A 43 -7.00 -0.41 16.62
C LYS A 43 -6.00 -0.75 17.71
N LYS A 44 -6.10 -1.95 18.31
CA LYS A 44 -5.17 -2.41 19.36
C LYS A 44 -3.72 -2.59 18.89
N TYR A 45 -3.49 -2.70 17.57
CA TYR A 45 -2.18 -2.98 16.99
C TYR A 45 -1.60 -1.82 16.19
N ILE A 46 -2.30 -0.67 16.08
CA ILE A 46 -1.74 0.48 15.39
C ILE A 46 -0.53 1.02 16.18
N PRO A 47 0.65 1.18 15.54
CA PRO A 47 1.79 1.76 16.23
C PRO A 47 1.52 3.21 16.64
N LYS A 48 1.91 3.58 17.87
CA LYS A 48 1.80 4.96 18.38
C LYS A 48 2.38 6.00 17.44
N GLN A 49 3.47 5.64 16.75
CA GLN A 49 4.13 6.51 15.77
C GLN A 49 3.28 6.81 14.53
N ILE A 50 2.43 5.88 14.11
CA ILE A 50 1.50 6.07 13.00
C ILE A 50 0.31 6.91 13.49
N MET A 51 -0.21 6.63 14.68
CA MET A 51 -1.27 7.45 15.28
C MET A 51 -0.83 8.91 15.44
N ALA A 52 0.37 9.15 15.97
CA ALA A 52 0.92 10.50 16.06
C ALA A 52 1.03 11.19 14.69
N GLN A 53 1.38 10.45 13.63
CA GLN A 53 1.43 10.99 12.26
C GLN A 53 0.03 11.31 11.72
N ILE A 54 -1.00 10.54 12.09
CA ILE A 54 -2.38 10.85 11.74
C ILE A 54 -2.80 12.16 12.41
N ILE A 55 -2.58 12.30 13.71
CA ILE A 55 -2.90 13.52 14.46
C ILE A 55 -2.15 14.75 13.91
N ASP A 56 -0.87 14.59 13.56
CA ASP A 56 -0.04 15.64 12.94
C ASP A 56 -0.60 16.14 11.59
N LEU A 57 -1.19 15.26 10.78
CA LEU A 57 -1.70 15.63 9.44
C LEU A 57 -3.18 16.01 9.43
N ALA A 58 -3.99 15.36 10.25
CA ALA A 58 -5.45 15.43 10.21
C ALA A 58 -6.07 16.11 11.45
N GLY A 59 -5.27 16.38 12.48
CA GLY A 59 -5.73 16.92 13.77
C GLY A 59 -6.37 15.85 14.66
N GLU A 60 -7.30 15.08 14.10
CA GLU A 60 -8.00 14.01 14.81
C GLU A 60 -8.37 12.87 13.86
N VAL A 61 -8.69 11.70 14.42
CA VAL A 61 -9.27 10.60 13.64
C VAL A 61 -10.76 10.86 13.47
N PRO A 62 -11.34 10.72 12.26
CA PRO A 62 -12.79 10.87 12.03
C PRO A 62 -13.61 9.97 12.93
N GLU A 63 -14.82 10.37 13.32
CA GLU A 63 -15.74 9.53 14.10
C GLU A 63 -16.05 8.18 13.44
N ILE A 64 -16.48 7.20 14.24
CA ILE A 64 -16.87 5.88 13.74
C ILE A 64 -17.96 6.02 12.67
N GLY A 65 -17.78 5.31 11.55
CA GLY A 65 -18.72 5.38 10.41
C GLY A 65 -18.53 6.60 9.51
N THR A 66 -17.63 7.53 9.86
CA THR A 66 -17.30 8.70 9.03
C THR A 66 -16.02 8.45 8.24
N ARG A 67 -16.03 8.89 6.97
CA ARG A 67 -14.87 8.88 6.09
C ARG A 67 -14.55 10.31 5.66
N LYS A 68 -13.36 10.78 5.99
CA LYS A 68 -12.89 12.13 5.67
C LYS A 68 -11.62 12.08 4.83
N LYS A 69 -11.47 13.10 3.99
CA LYS A 69 -10.29 13.34 3.18
C LYS A 69 -9.62 14.63 3.64
N TYR A 70 -8.33 14.53 3.93
CA TYR A 70 -7.48 15.58 4.47
C TYR A 70 -6.38 15.92 3.47
N TYR A 71 -6.18 17.20 3.17
CA TYR A 71 -5.18 17.62 2.19
C TYR A 71 -4.68 19.03 2.47
N ARG A 72 -3.50 19.34 1.93
CA ARG A 72 -2.94 20.69 1.95
C ARG A 72 -3.08 21.36 0.59
N LEU A 73 -3.88 22.41 0.51
CA LEU A 73 -4.07 23.23 -0.69
C LEU A 73 -3.54 24.65 -0.45
N ASN A 74 -2.62 25.11 -1.30
CA ASN A 74 -2.04 26.46 -1.20
C ASN A 74 -1.50 26.81 0.20
N GLY A 75 -0.91 25.84 0.90
CA GLY A 75 -0.35 26.01 2.24
C GLY A 75 -1.37 25.99 3.38
N LYS A 76 -2.66 25.79 3.08
CA LYS A 76 -3.73 25.64 4.08
C LYS A 76 -4.17 24.19 4.18
N ASP A 77 -4.47 23.79 5.40
CA ASP A 77 -4.97 22.45 5.71
C ASP A 77 -6.48 22.44 5.56
N GLU A 78 -6.98 21.55 4.72
CA GLU A 78 -8.38 21.44 4.32
C GLU A 78 -8.89 20.02 4.57
N CYS A 79 -10.18 19.89 4.82
CA CYS A 79 -10.85 18.62 5.05
C CYS A 79 -12.25 18.60 4.44
N CYS A 80 -12.63 17.47 3.83
CA CYS A 80 -13.98 17.24 3.33
C CYS A 80 -14.46 15.81 3.59
N ASN A 81 -15.78 15.60 3.53
CA ASN A 81 -16.35 14.26 3.53
C ASN A 81 -15.94 13.52 2.26
N SER A 82 -15.74 12.21 2.37
CA SER A 82 -15.26 11.38 1.26
C SER A 82 -16.14 10.15 1.11
N ASP A 83 -16.96 10.14 0.08
CA ASP A 83 -17.84 9.01 -0.25
C ASP A 83 -17.05 7.84 -0.83
N GLY A 84 -17.46 6.62 -0.49
CA GLY A 84 -16.88 5.38 -1.01
C GLY A 84 -16.89 4.24 0.02
N ALA A 85 -17.14 3.03 -0.47
CA ALA A 85 -17.10 1.82 0.35
C ALA A 85 -15.64 1.42 0.66
N LEU A 86 -15.43 0.85 1.84
CA LEU A 86 -14.21 0.11 2.16
C LEU A 86 -14.25 -1.19 1.36
N THR A 87 -13.30 -1.41 0.46
CA THR A 87 -13.32 -2.60 -0.41
C THR A 87 -12.74 -3.78 0.34
N ILE A 88 -13.59 -4.55 1.02
CA ILE A 88 -13.23 -5.77 1.76
C ILE A 88 -13.92 -6.97 1.10
N GLU A 89 -13.84 -7.08 -0.23
CA GLU A 89 -14.38 -8.24 -0.92
C GLU A 89 -13.30 -9.33 -1.05
N PRO A 90 -13.60 -10.59 -0.69
CA PRO A 90 -12.76 -11.71 -1.04
C PRO A 90 -12.85 -11.93 -2.55
N ARG A 91 -11.72 -11.91 -3.24
CA ARG A 91 -11.62 -12.23 -4.67
C ARG A 91 -10.57 -13.31 -4.87
N GLU A 92 -10.59 -13.94 -6.04
CA GLU A 92 -9.55 -14.89 -6.42
C GLU A 92 -8.22 -14.14 -6.57
N TYR A 93 -7.26 -14.51 -5.75
CA TYR A 93 -5.92 -13.95 -5.76
C TYR A 93 -4.96 -14.91 -6.45
N VAL A 94 -4.00 -14.36 -7.19
CA VAL A 94 -2.87 -15.10 -7.73
C VAL A 94 -1.62 -14.69 -6.97
N GLU A 95 -0.78 -15.65 -6.55
CA GLU A 95 0.50 -15.32 -5.93
C GLU A 95 1.40 -14.59 -6.93
N ALA A 96 2.11 -13.58 -6.43
CA ALA A 96 3.10 -12.84 -7.18
C ALA A 96 4.44 -12.88 -6.45
N GLU A 97 5.51 -13.07 -7.20
CA GLU A 97 6.86 -13.08 -6.68
C GLU A 97 7.54 -11.73 -6.88
N VAL A 98 8.26 -11.28 -5.85
CA VAL A 98 9.00 -10.02 -5.88
C VAL A 98 10.37 -10.27 -6.48
N THR A 99 10.62 -9.75 -7.68
CA THR A 99 11.92 -9.92 -8.35
C THR A 99 12.95 -8.88 -7.89
N ASN A 100 14.23 -9.09 -8.20
CA ASN A 100 15.27 -8.10 -7.93
C ASN A 100 15.32 -6.95 -8.97
N LEU A 101 14.50 -7.00 -10.02
CA LEU A 101 14.54 -5.99 -11.08
C LEU A 101 13.82 -4.70 -10.69
N LEU A 102 14.49 -3.58 -10.95
CA LEU A 102 13.97 -2.23 -10.80
C LEU A 102 13.95 -1.51 -12.14
N LEU A 103 12.81 -0.89 -12.45
CA LEU A 103 12.61 -0.01 -13.59
C LEU A 103 12.39 1.42 -13.12
N ILE A 104 13.21 2.34 -13.60
CA ILE A 104 13.10 3.77 -13.27
C ILE A 104 12.24 4.44 -14.34
N ASP A 105 11.12 5.06 -13.92
CA ASP A 105 10.25 5.78 -14.85
C ASP A 105 10.82 7.15 -15.25
N ALA A 106 10.13 7.84 -16.17
CA ALA A 106 10.55 9.16 -16.65
C ALA A 106 10.60 10.25 -15.57
N PHE A 107 9.97 10.02 -14.41
CA PHE A 107 9.96 10.93 -13.27
C PHE A 107 10.99 10.53 -12.20
N GLY A 108 11.86 9.56 -12.49
CA GLY A 108 12.87 9.05 -11.56
C GLY A 108 12.29 8.14 -10.47
N ILE A 109 11.05 7.66 -10.63
CA ILE A 109 10.40 6.80 -9.65
C ILE A 109 10.84 5.35 -9.91
N ALA A 110 11.39 4.71 -8.87
CA ALA A 110 11.72 3.30 -8.91
C ALA A 110 10.45 2.44 -8.82
N ASN A 111 10.29 1.54 -9.77
CA ASN A 111 9.25 0.54 -9.78
C ASN A 111 9.87 -0.85 -9.77
N ARG A 112 9.27 -1.76 -9.02
CA ARG A 112 9.65 -3.15 -8.87
C ARG A 112 8.92 -3.98 -9.92
N VAL A 113 9.64 -4.88 -10.58
CA VAL A 113 9.01 -5.91 -11.41
C VAL A 113 8.57 -7.05 -10.51
N LEU A 114 7.32 -7.49 -10.69
CA LEU A 114 6.72 -8.64 -10.04
C LEU A 114 6.49 -9.71 -11.09
N GLN A 115 6.73 -10.96 -10.72
CA GLN A 115 6.40 -12.11 -11.54
C GLN A 115 5.09 -12.71 -11.06
N VAL A 116 4.06 -12.60 -11.88
CA VAL A 116 2.80 -13.32 -11.72
C VAL A 116 2.89 -14.56 -12.62
N VAL A 117 2.15 -15.63 -12.29
CA VAL A 117 2.23 -16.96 -12.93
C VAL A 117 2.53 -16.95 -14.44
N ASP A 118 1.86 -16.09 -15.23
CA ASP A 118 1.96 -16.04 -16.68
C ASP A 118 2.42 -14.68 -17.26
N HIS A 119 2.71 -13.69 -16.43
CA HIS A 119 3.09 -12.35 -16.89
C HIS A 119 3.87 -11.55 -15.84
N LEU A 120 4.52 -10.47 -16.31
CA LEU A 120 5.20 -9.52 -15.45
C LEU A 120 4.34 -8.30 -15.18
N GLU A 121 4.37 -7.82 -13.95
CA GLU A 121 3.72 -6.60 -13.51
C GLU A 121 4.72 -5.62 -12.93
N ILE A 122 4.37 -4.33 -12.95
CA ILE A 122 5.20 -3.27 -12.38
C ILE A 122 4.43 -2.56 -11.29
N MET A 123 5.07 -2.41 -10.13
CA MET A 123 4.51 -1.74 -8.97
C MET A 123 5.49 -0.74 -8.40
N ASN A 124 4.99 0.37 -7.85
CA ASN A 124 5.88 1.35 -7.21
C ASN A 124 6.69 0.66 -6.10
N ASN A 125 8.01 0.81 -6.13
CA ASN A 125 8.88 0.06 -5.23
C ASN A 125 8.62 0.38 -3.75
N ALA A 126 8.14 1.59 -3.43
CA ALA A 126 7.76 1.93 -2.06
C ALA A 126 6.55 1.11 -1.56
N PHE A 127 5.66 0.68 -2.45
CA PHE A 127 4.54 -0.20 -2.09
C PHE A 127 4.98 -1.63 -1.84
N ILE A 128 6.08 -2.08 -2.45
CA ILE A 128 6.66 -3.40 -2.19
C ILE A 128 7.40 -3.40 -0.86
N LEU A 129 8.29 -2.42 -0.67
CA LEU A 129 9.14 -2.31 0.51
C LEU A 129 8.36 -2.00 1.80
N ILE A 130 7.06 -1.71 1.71
CA ILE A 130 6.24 -1.48 2.89
C ILE A 130 5.97 -2.77 3.67
N ALA A 131 5.90 -3.91 2.99
CA ALA A 131 5.72 -5.20 3.62
C ALA A 131 7.08 -5.73 4.05
N ASP A 132 7.41 -5.57 5.33
CA ASP A 132 8.74 -5.78 5.87
C ASP A 132 8.69 -6.80 7.02
N PRO A 133 9.19 -8.03 6.80
CA PRO A 133 9.23 -9.08 7.82
C PRO A 133 9.92 -8.65 9.12
N ALA A 134 10.86 -7.69 9.08
CA ALA A 134 11.55 -7.19 10.26
C ALA A 134 10.63 -6.39 11.21
N PHE A 135 9.46 -5.95 10.74
CA PHE A 135 8.47 -5.22 11.55
C PHE A 135 7.34 -6.11 12.08
N VAL A 136 7.32 -7.39 11.71
CA VAL A 136 6.31 -8.35 12.21
C VAL A 136 6.47 -8.51 13.72
N ASP A 137 5.37 -8.36 14.45
CA ASP A 137 5.34 -8.67 15.88
C ASP A 137 5.32 -10.20 16.06
N GLN A 138 6.47 -10.77 16.42
CA GLN A 138 6.64 -12.23 16.52
C GLN A 138 5.72 -12.90 17.56
N GLU A 139 5.18 -12.14 18.53
CA GLU A 139 4.30 -12.71 19.57
C GLU A 139 2.84 -12.72 19.14
N ASN A 140 2.39 -11.71 18.40
CA ASN A 140 0.97 -11.46 18.19
C ASN A 140 0.54 -11.40 16.72
N GLU A 141 1.48 -11.26 15.79
CA GLU A 141 1.22 -11.11 14.36
C GLU A 141 1.61 -12.36 13.59
N SER A 142 0.75 -12.77 12.67
CA SER A 142 1.07 -13.86 11.75
C SER A 142 2.20 -13.48 10.81
N SER A 143 2.82 -14.47 10.16
CA SER A 143 3.64 -14.22 9.00
C SER A 143 2.87 -13.42 7.94
N ILE A 144 3.61 -12.64 7.15
CA ILE A 144 3.06 -11.88 6.04
C ILE A 144 2.58 -12.89 4.98
N SER A 145 1.34 -12.74 4.55
CA SER A 145 0.80 -13.44 3.38
C SER A 145 0.84 -12.52 2.17
N GLY A 146 1.13 -13.07 0.99
CA GLY A 146 1.32 -12.33 -0.26
C GLY A 146 2.80 -12.08 -0.62
N PRO A 147 3.07 -11.29 -1.68
CA PRO A 147 2.10 -10.46 -2.38
C PRO A 147 1.09 -11.27 -3.18
N PHE A 148 -0.18 -10.91 -3.02
CA PHE A 148 -1.28 -11.44 -3.81
C PHE A 148 -1.67 -10.43 -4.88
N PHE A 149 -1.65 -10.84 -6.14
CA PHE A 149 -2.11 -10.03 -7.26
C PHE A 149 -3.60 -10.23 -7.53
N GLU A 150 -4.34 -9.13 -7.64
CA GLU A 150 -5.76 -9.07 -7.95
C GLU A 150 -6.00 -8.00 -9.03
N GLY A 151 -6.00 -8.43 -10.30
CA GLY A 151 -6.31 -7.63 -11.48
C GLY A 151 -5.37 -6.45 -11.73
N VAL A 152 -5.49 -5.39 -10.93
CA VAL A 152 -4.68 -4.16 -11.00
C VAL A 152 -4.07 -3.79 -9.65
N SER A 153 -4.16 -4.67 -8.65
CA SER A 153 -3.70 -4.40 -7.30
C SER A 153 -2.88 -5.55 -6.72
N ILE A 154 -2.08 -5.22 -5.73
CA ILE A 154 -1.34 -6.15 -4.90
C ILE A 154 -1.78 -6.02 -3.45
N LEU A 155 -1.84 -7.13 -2.74
CA LEU A 155 -2.28 -7.21 -1.35
C LEU A 155 -1.23 -7.97 -0.52
N TRP A 156 -0.92 -7.41 0.64
CA TRP A 156 -0.27 -8.13 1.74
C TRP A 156 -1.17 -8.09 2.95
N GLU A 157 -1.16 -9.18 3.71
CA GLU A 157 -1.96 -9.25 4.92
C GLU A 157 -1.33 -10.08 6.03
N THR A 158 -1.73 -9.72 7.24
CA THR A 158 -1.56 -10.51 8.46
C THR A 158 -2.90 -10.58 9.18
N ASN A 159 -2.96 -11.35 10.26
CA ASN A 159 -4.10 -11.34 11.18
C ASN A 159 -4.38 -9.96 11.81
N GLN A 160 -3.47 -8.98 11.70
CA GLN A 160 -3.60 -7.65 12.32
C GLN A 160 -3.88 -6.53 11.33
N ALA A 161 -3.24 -6.55 10.16
CA ALA A 161 -3.25 -5.46 9.20
C ALA A 161 -3.30 -5.97 7.77
N ARG A 162 -3.78 -5.12 6.87
CA ARG A 162 -3.76 -5.35 5.43
C ARG A 162 -3.23 -4.11 4.74
N PHE A 163 -2.45 -4.30 3.69
CA PHE A 163 -1.99 -3.23 2.82
C PHE A 163 -2.24 -3.63 1.37
N ARG A 164 -2.97 -2.77 0.65
CA ARG A 164 -3.26 -2.94 -0.75
C ARG A 164 -2.72 -1.75 -1.53
N ALA A 165 -2.15 -2.00 -2.70
CA ALA A 165 -1.70 -0.96 -3.60
C ALA A 165 -2.11 -1.25 -5.05
N TRP A 166 -2.36 -0.19 -5.81
CA TRP A 166 -2.78 -0.29 -7.20
C TRP A 166 -1.66 0.09 -8.15
N LYS A 167 -1.57 -0.64 -9.26
CA LYS A 167 -0.65 -0.31 -10.33
C LYS A 167 -1.01 1.02 -10.95
N LYS A 168 0.02 1.69 -11.46
CA LYS A 168 -0.17 2.78 -12.42
C LYS A 168 -0.13 2.14 -13.79
N GLU A 169 -1.02 2.52 -14.70
CA GLU A 169 -0.83 2.15 -16.09
C GLU A 169 0.54 2.66 -16.58
N ASP A 170 1.36 1.75 -17.07
CA ASP A 170 2.68 2.04 -17.62
C ASP A 170 2.80 1.50 -19.05
N LYS A 171 2.20 2.25 -19.99
CA LYS A 171 2.22 1.92 -21.42
C LYS A 171 3.63 1.96 -22.03
N LYS A 172 4.59 2.61 -21.35
CA LYS A 172 5.95 2.80 -21.89
C LYS A 172 6.77 1.51 -21.81
N HIS A 173 6.60 0.75 -20.73
CA HIS A 173 7.39 -0.46 -20.48
C HIS A 173 6.67 -1.75 -20.89
N GLU A 174 5.44 -1.69 -21.41
CA GLU A 174 4.68 -2.88 -21.85
C GLU A 174 5.47 -3.79 -22.80
N ARG A 175 6.18 -3.21 -23.77
CA ARG A 175 7.00 -3.99 -24.70
C ARG A 175 8.16 -4.69 -23.97
N LEU A 176 8.88 -3.96 -23.12
CA LEU A 176 10.00 -4.50 -22.35
C LEU A 176 9.53 -5.64 -21.45
N LEU A 177 8.41 -5.48 -20.76
CA LEU A 177 7.83 -6.52 -19.90
C LEU A 177 7.47 -7.79 -20.68
N ARG A 178 6.91 -7.66 -21.88
CA ARG A 178 6.64 -8.82 -22.75
C ARG A 178 7.91 -9.53 -23.21
N GLU A 179 8.98 -8.79 -23.46
CA GLU A 179 10.27 -9.38 -23.82
C GLU A 179 10.90 -10.11 -22.62
N LEU A 180 10.77 -9.54 -21.42
CA LEU A 180 11.27 -10.11 -20.18
C LEU A 180 10.45 -11.31 -19.67
N SER A 181 9.15 -11.39 -19.97
CA SER A 181 8.30 -12.50 -19.53
C SER A 181 8.64 -13.85 -20.18
N MET A 182 9.57 -13.88 -21.13
CA MET A 182 10.11 -15.12 -21.71
C MET A 182 11.20 -15.76 -20.85
N ILE A 183 11.60 -15.11 -19.76
CA ILE A 183 12.65 -15.55 -18.85
C ILE A 183 12.02 -15.67 -17.47
N ASP A 184 12.40 -16.71 -16.72
CA ASP A 184 12.07 -16.80 -15.31
C ASP A 184 12.93 -15.82 -14.52
N LEU A 185 12.29 -14.88 -13.82
CA LEU A 185 12.94 -13.80 -13.08
C LEU A 185 12.80 -13.98 -11.56
N SER A 186 12.21 -15.10 -11.13
CA SER A 186 12.29 -15.54 -9.74
C SER A 186 13.75 -15.74 -9.35
N GLU A 187 14.07 -15.59 -8.06
CA GLU A 187 15.40 -15.97 -7.60
C GLU A 187 15.60 -17.48 -7.83
N ASP A 188 16.80 -17.87 -8.30
CA ASP A 188 17.20 -19.28 -8.28
C ASP A 188 17.14 -19.75 -6.82
N PRO A 189 16.53 -20.91 -6.51
CA PRO A 189 16.54 -21.43 -5.15
C PRO A 189 17.98 -21.70 -4.72
N GLU A 190 18.42 -21.03 -3.66
CA GLU A 190 19.68 -21.34 -2.95
C GLU A 190 19.71 -22.77 -2.40
#